data_AF-A0A800G6W0-F1
#
_entry.id   AF-A0A800G6W0-F1
#
_cell.length_a   1.000
_cell.length_b   1.000
_cell.length_c   1.000
_cell.angle_alpha   90.00
_cell.angle_beta   90.00
_cell.angle_gamma   90.00
#
_symmetry.space_group_name_H-M   'P 1'
#
loop_
_entity.id
_entity.type
_entity.pdbx_description
1 polymer ?
#
loop_
_entity_poly.entity_id
_entity_poly.type
_entity_poly.pdbx_seq_one_letter_code
_entity_poly.pdbx_strand_id
1 'polypeptide(L)'
;MSTKFSALLIAMMAGFLIAACGGDTVSSTAEPEEVAKTEVPSEAVQPPIWRYVNSGWVAPRDEQSAGAFSKELRVAVITSDLEMLLFNQEVVGKRTYGRGDTLGRPEFPGSVVLVAYLLWLPVQGDPLSVIGMEIEGNLVVVQLELEEDAQGRELPYLYAPMTMVTVDRSDLPINGPVDFQFRLDGETLATVTDTLR
;
A
#
# COMPACT_ATOMS: atom_id res chain seq x y z
N MET A 1 47.89 -31.90 -19.62
CA MET A 1 47.97 -33.38 -19.71
C MET A 1 46.59 -33.91 -19.35
N SER A 2 45.94 -34.57 -20.30
CA SER A 2 44.51 -34.90 -20.33
C SER A 2 44.29 -36.39 -20.08
N THR A 3 43.31 -36.74 -19.25
CA THR A 3 42.72 -38.09 -19.09
C THR A 3 41.28 -37.88 -18.61
N LYS A 4 40.28 -37.82 -19.50
CA LYS A 4 39.44 -38.92 -20.06
C LYS A 4 38.53 -39.63 -19.04
N PHE A 5 37.24 -39.31 -19.14
CA PHE A 5 36.01 -40.13 -19.09
C PHE A 5 35.95 -41.42 -18.25
N SER A 6 34.89 -41.55 -17.46
CA SER A 6 33.93 -42.65 -17.66
C SER A 6 32.56 -42.32 -17.06
N ALA A 7 31.53 -42.46 -17.88
CA ALA A 7 30.13 -42.37 -17.52
C ALA A 7 29.65 -43.71 -16.94
N LEU A 8 28.70 -43.69 -16.00
CA LEU A 8 27.73 -44.79 -15.91
C LEU A 8 26.37 -44.24 -15.46
N LEU A 9 25.38 -44.55 -16.26
CA LEU A 9 23.98 -44.19 -16.19
C LEU A 9 23.25 -45.51 -15.90
N ILE A 10 22.46 -45.59 -14.82
CA ILE A 10 21.55 -46.71 -14.59
C ILE A 10 20.17 -46.15 -14.27
N ALA A 11 19.22 -46.56 -15.10
CA ALA A 11 17.80 -46.25 -15.11
C ALA A 11 16.98 -47.34 -14.38
N MET A 12 15.65 -47.10 -14.32
CA MET A 12 14.55 -48.01 -13.95
C MET A 12 14.36 -48.29 -12.44
N MET A 13 13.15 -48.38 -11.89
CA MET A 13 11.91 -48.89 -12.48
C MET A 13 10.66 -48.37 -11.72
N ALA A 14 9.53 -48.33 -12.42
CA ALA A 14 8.20 -47.96 -11.94
C ALA A 14 7.40 -49.17 -11.39
N GLY A 15 6.26 -48.87 -10.73
CA GLY A 15 5.16 -49.80 -10.41
C GLY A 15 5.04 -50.10 -8.90
N PHE A 16 3.87 -50.16 -8.25
CA PHE A 16 2.52 -50.48 -8.70
C PHE A 16 1.45 -49.87 -7.75
N LEU A 17 0.26 -49.62 -8.32
CA LEU A 17 -1.03 -49.37 -7.66
C LEU A 17 -1.58 -50.63 -6.96
N ILE A 18 -2.75 -50.47 -6.31
CA ILE A 18 -3.76 -51.43 -5.80
C ILE A 18 -3.83 -51.39 -4.25
N ALA A 19 -4.95 -51.28 -3.54
CA ALA A 19 -6.36 -51.50 -3.83
C ALA A 19 -7.26 -50.64 -2.91
N ALA A 20 -8.47 -50.33 -3.40
CA ALA A 20 -9.61 -49.97 -2.59
C ALA A 20 -10.09 -51.19 -1.78
N CYS A 21 -10.40 -50.99 -0.49
CA CYS A 21 -11.24 -51.88 0.30
C CYS A 21 -12.29 -51.02 1.00
N GLY A 22 -13.54 -51.15 0.54
CA GLY A 22 -14.71 -50.76 1.31
C GLY A 22 -15.13 -51.87 2.27
N GLY A 23 -15.95 -51.51 3.26
CA GLY A 23 -16.83 -52.43 3.98
C GLY A 23 -16.61 -52.56 5.49
N ASP A 24 -17.43 -51.82 6.23
CA ASP A 24 -18.13 -52.17 7.48
C ASP A 24 -17.41 -52.28 8.85
N THR A 25 -17.69 -51.23 9.64
CA THR A 25 -18.13 -51.23 11.05
C THR A 25 -17.25 -51.87 12.13
N VAL A 26 -16.62 -51.02 12.94
CA VAL A 26 -16.62 -51.17 14.40
C VAL A 26 -16.97 -49.82 15.02
N SER A 27 -18.05 -49.83 15.79
CA SER A 27 -18.55 -48.74 16.62
C SER A 27 -17.55 -48.39 17.73
N SER A 28 -17.19 -47.12 17.84
CA SER A 28 -16.73 -46.55 19.11
C SER A 28 -17.42 -45.20 19.29
N THR A 29 -18.47 -45.24 20.11
CA THR A 29 -19.09 -44.08 20.74
C THR A 29 -18.04 -43.20 21.39
N ALA A 30 -17.83 -42.03 20.81
CA ALA A 30 -17.30 -40.85 21.48
C ALA A 30 -18.08 -39.65 20.93
N GLU A 31 -19.04 -39.21 21.73
CA GLU A 31 -19.77 -37.95 21.54
C GLU A 31 -18.73 -36.81 21.62
N PRO A 32 -18.53 -35.99 20.57
CA PRO A 32 -17.79 -34.76 20.72
C PRO A 32 -18.72 -33.78 21.43
N GLU A 33 -18.40 -33.42 22.67
CA GLU A 33 -18.96 -32.23 23.29
C GLU A 33 -18.73 -31.06 22.34
N GLU A 34 -19.81 -30.59 21.72
CA GLU A 34 -19.85 -29.36 20.96
C GLU A 34 -19.64 -28.22 21.96
N VAL A 35 -18.37 -27.88 22.20
CA VAL A 35 -18.00 -26.62 22.82
C VAL A 35 -18.54 -25.55 21.88
N ALA A 36 -19.71 -25.02 22.23
CA ALA A 36 -20.31 -23.87 21.58
C ALA A 36 -19.28 -22.75 21.57
N LYS A 37 -18.56 -22.65 20.45
CA LYS A 37 -17.68 -21.54 20.15
C LYS A 37 -18.64 -20.37 20.05
N THR A 38 -18.73 -19.60 21.14
CA THR A 38 -19.39 -18.30 21.12
C THR A 38 -18.64 -17.51 20.06
N GLU A 39 -19.20 -17.45 18.85
CA GLU A 39 -18.76 -16.53 17.83
C GLU A 39 -18.99 -15.15 18.43
N VAL A 40 -17.92 -14.59 18.99
CA VAL A 40 -17.85 -13.15 19.25
C VAL A 40 -18.21 -12.51 17.92
N PRO A 41 -19.27 -11.67 17.86
CA PRO A 41 -19.61 -10.99 16.63
C PRO A 41 -18.36 -10.26 16.16
N SER A 42 -17.80 -10.69 15.03
CA SER A 42 -16.77 -9.92 14.34
C SER A 42 -17.44 -8.60 14.02
N GLU A 43 -17.06 -7.54 14.71
CA GLU A 43 -17.39 -6.18 14.29
C GLU A 43 -17.05 -6.10 12.80
N ALA A 44 -18.06 -5.79 11.98
CA ALA A 44 -17.86 -5.64 10.56
C ALA A 44 -16.94 -4.42 10.40
N VAL A 45 -15.65 -4.68 10.14
CA VAL A 45 -14.67 -3.64 9.85
C VAL A 45 -15.19 -2.90 8.62
N GLN A 46 -15.67 -1.67 8.81
CA GLN A 46 -16.09 -0.84 7.71
C GLN A 46 -14.88 -0.58 6.82
N PRO A 47 -15.03 -0.62 5.48
CA PRO A 47 -13.93 -0.30 4.59
C PRO A 47 -13.47 1.15 4.85
N PRO A 48 -12.17 1.45 4.65
CA PRO A 48 -11.70 2.82 4.75
C PRO A 48 -12.41 3.72 3.73
N ILE A 49 -12.59 4.99 4.09
CA ILE A 49 -13.19 6.01 3.19
C ILE A 49 -12.30 6.35 1.98
N TRP A 50 -11.04 5.94 2.03
CA TRP A 50 -10.07 6.14 0.97
C TRP A 50 -9.81 4.84 0.21
N ARG A 51 -9.46 4.97 -1.06
CA ARG A 51 -9.05 3.86 -1.93
C ARG A 51 -7.61 4.07 -2.36
N TYR A 52 -6.84 2.99 -2.38
CA TYR A 52 -5.48 3.01 -2.90
C TYR A 52 -5.47 3.40 -4.38
N VAL A 53 -4.62 4.35 -4.75
CA VAL A 53 -4.36 4.72 -6.15
C VAL A 53 -3.06 4.09 -6.59
N ASN A 54 -1.94 4.51 -6.01
CA ASN A 54 -0.63 3.91 -6.24
C ASN A 54 0.33 4.20 -5.07
N SER A 55 1.46 3.52 -5.06
CA SER A 55 2.61 3.79 -4.19
C SER A 55 3.89 3.58 -4.97
N GLY A 56 5.04 3.89 -4.37
CA GLY A 56 6.33 3.58 -4.94
C GLY A 56 7.34 4.68 -4.74
N TRP A 57 8.13 4.96 -5.76
CA TRP A 57 9.34 5.76 -5.64
C TRP A 57 9.37 6.86 -6.67
N VAL A 58 9.60 8.06 -6.19
CA VAL A 58 9.61 9.27 -7.00
C VAL A 58 10.90 10.06 -6.82
N ALA A 59 11.28 10.80 -7.85
CA ALA A 59 12.37 11.78 -7.81
C ALA A 59 11.81 13.15 -8.21
N PRO A 60 11.69 14.11 -7.29
CA PRO A 60 11.27 15.47 -7.63
C PRO A 60 12.29 16.15 -8.56
N ARG A 61 11.83 16.92 -9.56
CA ARG A 61 12.71 17.49 -10.60
C ARG A 61 13.54 18.68 -10.15
N ASP A 62 12.97 19.55 -9.32
CA ASP A 62 13.53 20.87 -8.99
C ASP A 62 13.89 20.99 -7.50
N GLU A 63 14.69 20.05 -6.98
CA GLU A 63 15.14 20.06 -5.58
C GLU A 63 16.30 21.04 -5.34
N GLN A 64 16.04 22.33 -5.46
CA GLN A 64 16.99 23.35 -5.02
C GLN A 64 16.93 23.62 -3.51
N SER A 65 15.88 23.13 -2.81
CA SER A 65 15.61 23.42 -1.39
C SER A 65 15.78 22.25 -0.42
N ALA A 66 15.77 21.00 -0.88
CA ALA A 66 15.93 19.84 -0.02
C ALA A 66 17.42 19.48 0.10
N GLY A 67 17.95 19.52 1.32
CA GLY A 67 19.29 19.01 1.58
C GLY A 67 19.30 17.48 1.47
N ALA A 68 20.43 16.89 1.10
CA ALA A 68 20.58 15.43 0.98
C ALA A 68 20.28 14.63 2.28
N PHE A 69 19.99 15.31 3.40
CA PHE A 69 19.73 14.75 4.73
C PHE A 69 18.45 15.29 5.38
N SER A 70 17.60 16.04 4.67
CA SER A 70 16.36 16.56 5.26
C SER A 70 15.29 15.47 5.37
N LYS A 71 14.68 15.31 6.55
CA LYS A 71 13.39 14.63 6.72
C LYS A 71 12.29 15.62 6.37
N GLU A 72 11.74 15.52 5.17
CA GLU A 72 10.68 16.44 4.74
C GLU A 72 9.53 15.63 4.16
N LEU A 73 8.35 15.73 4.78
CA LEU A 73 7.12 15.19 4.20
C LEU A 73 6.55 16.22 3.23
N ARG A 74 6.48 15.84 1.96
CA ARG A 74 5.84 16.66 0.93
C ARG A 74 4.52 16.05 0.53
N VAL A 75 3.54 16.90 0.32
CA VAL A 75 2.15 16.49 0.13
C VAL A 75 1.48 17.30 -0.97
N ALA A 76 0.48 16.72 -1.60
CA ALA A 76 -0.37 17.39 -2.57
C ALA A 76 -1.82 16.95 -2.39
N VAL A 77 -2.74 17.91 -2.54
CA VAL A 77 -4.17 17.68 -2.69
C VAL A 77 -4.49 18.01 -4.14
N ILE A 78 -5.03 17.03 -4.86
CA ILE A 78 -5.28 17.12 -6.30
C ILE A 78 -6.78 16.93 -6.52
N THR A 79 -7.44 17.92 -7.09
CA THR A 79 -8.89 17.96 -7.33
C THR A 79 -9.25 17.95 -8.82
N SER A 80 -8.26 18.01 -9.71
CA SER A 80 -8.47 18.06 -11.16
C SER A 80 -7.45 17.28 -11.99
N ASP A 81 -7.82 16.94 -13.23
CA ASP A 81 -6.91 16.34 -14.22
C ASP A 81 -5.68 17.22 -14.49
N LEU A 82 -5.86 18.54 -14.48
CA LEU A 82 -4.76 19.48 -14.72
C LEU A 82 -3.75 19.44 -13.57
N GLU A 83 -4.20 19.43 -12.32
CA GLU A 83 -3.33 19.31 -11.16
C GLU A 83 -2.61 17.95 -11.12
N MET A 84 -3.32 16.87 -11.46
CA MET A 84 -2.70 15.54 -11.61
C MET A 84 -1.61 15.56 -12.69
N LEU A 85 -1.87 16.22 -13.83
CA LEU A 85 -0.89 16.36 -14.91
C LEU A 85 0.33 17.16 -14.45
N LEU A 86 0.12 18.28 -13.76
CA LEU A 86 1.20 19.14 -13.23
C LEU A 86 2.04 18.40 -12.20
N PHE A 87 1.41 17.71 -11.25
CA PHE A 87 2.11 16.88 -10.27
C PHE A 87 3.02 15.83 -10.94
N ASN A 88 2.50 15.12 -11.95
CA ASN A 88 3.28 14.12 -12.70
C ASN A 88 4.41 14.74 -13.55
N GLN A 89 4.37 16.04 -13.83
CA GLN A 89 5.49 16.74 -14.49
C GLN A 89 6.57 17.11 -13.48
N GLU A 90 6.20 17.55 -12.28
CA GLU A 90 7.11 17.95 -11.20
C GLU A 90 7.83 16.77 -10.55
N VAL A 91 7.16 15.61 -10.52
CA VAL A 91 7.61 14.41 -9.81
C VAL A 91 7.83 13.27 -10.81
N VAL A 92 9.09 12.82 -10.98
CA VAL A 92 9.41 11.71 -11.88
C VAL A 92 9.22 10.38 -11.16
N GLY A 93 8.14 9.66 -11.52
CA GLY A 93 7.97 8.27 -11.11
C GLY A 93 9.13 7.39 -11.57
N LYS A 94 9.81 6.73 -10.63
CA LYS A 94 10.88 5.76 -10.91
C LYS A 94 10.37 4.33 -10.82
N ARG A 95 9.46 4.08 -9.89
CA ARG A 95 8.75 2.81 -9.75
C ARG A 95 7.40 3.09 -9.15
N THR A 96 6.35 2.54 -9.74
CA THR A 96 5.00 2.58 -9.18
C THR A 96 4.54 1.16 -8.90
N TYR A 97 4.03 0.92 -7.71
CA TYR A 97 3.33 -0.30 -7.34
C TYR A 97 1.82 -0.12 -7.56
N GLY A 98 1.15 -1.25 -7.76
CA GLY A 98 -0.25 -1.33 -8.21
C GLY A 98 -0.36 -2.05 -9.55
N ARG A 99 -1.29 -3.02 -9.64
CA ARG A 99 -1.66 -3.66 -10.90
C ARG A 99 -2.79 -2.84 -11.54
N GLY A 100 -2.92 -2.89 -12.88
CA GLY A 100 -3.92 -2.09 -13.60
C GLY A 100 -5.38 -2.31 -13.18
N ASP A 101 -5.67 -3.41 -12.49
CA ASP A 101 -6.96 -3.76 -11.86
C ASP A 101 -7.11 -3.23 -10.42
N THR A 102 -6.02 -2.89 -9.72
CA THR A 102 -5.99 -2.32 -8.37
C THR A 102 -5.70 -0.82 -8.33
N LEU A 103 -5.19 -0.26 -9.43
CA LEU A 103 -5.00 1.18 -9.59
C LEU A 103 -6.37 1.83 -9.75
N GLY A 104 -6.98 2.28 -8.65
CA GLY A 104 -8.19 3.10 -8.74
C GLY A 104 -7.89 4.32 -9.61
N ARG A 105 -8.54 4.46 -10.77
CA ARG A 105 -8.44 5.70 -11.55
C ARG A 105 -9.23 6.77 -10.80
N PRO A 106 -8.60 7.87 -10.40
CA PRO A 106 -9.34 9.02 -9.89
C PRO A 106 -10.29 9.51 -10.98
N GLU A 107 -11.53 9.81 -10.61
CA GLU A 107 -12.53 10.42 -11.48
C GLU A 107 -12.77 11.84 -10.97
N PHE A 108 -12.18 12.84 -11.63
CA PHE A 108 -12.38 14.24 -11.26
C PHE A 108 -13.65 14.80 -11.91
N PRO A 109 -14.39 15.72 -11.25
CA PRO A 109 -14.17 16.26 -9.91
C PRO A 109 -14.81 15.42 -8.79
N GLY A 110 -15.30 14.22 -9.10
CA GLY A 110 -15.98 13.32 -8.14
C GLY A 110 -15.05 12.71 -7.08
N SER A 111 -13.75 12.92 -7.21
CA SER A 111 -12.75 12.40 -6.29
C SER A 111 -11.68 13.43 -6.00
N VAL A 112 -11.06 13.32 -4.83
CA VAL A 112 -9.89 14.09 -4.42
C VAL A 112 -8.75 13.09 -4.24
N VAL A 113 -7.59 13.40 -4.80
CA VAL A 113 -6.38 12.60 -4.65
C VAL A 113 -5.47 13.25 -3.63
N LEU A 114 -5.01 12.45 -2.67
CA LEU A 114 -4.05 12.85 -1.66
C LEU A 114 -2.74 12.12 -1.94
N VAL A 115 -1.66 12.89 -2.06
CA VAL A 115 -0.32 12.36 -2.28
C VAL A 115 0.58 12.75 -1.13
N ALA A 116 1.41 11.82 -0.68
CA ALA A 116 2.49 12.09 0.24
C ALA A 116 3.77 11.41 -0.25
N TYR A 117 4.90 12.11 -0.19
CA TYR A 117 6.22 11.52 -0.39
C TYR A 117 7.22 12.08 0.62
N LEU A 118 8.08 11.19 1.13
CA LEU A 118 9.00 11.49 2.21
C LEU A 118 10.43 11.63 1.68
N LEU A 119 10.98 12.84 1.71
CA LEU A 119 12.41 13.04 1.50
C LEU A 119 13.15 12.56 2.75
N TRP A 120 13.97 11.53 2.62
CA TRP A 120 14.78 10.95 3.71
C TRP A 120 15.87 10.01 3.15
N LEU A 121 16.85 9.65 3.99
CA LEU A 121 17.95 8.75 3.63
C LEU A 121 17.85 7.35 4.26
N PRO A 122 18.46 6.38 3.59
CA PRO A 122 17.79 5.44 2.70
C PRO A 122 16.71 4.62 3.43
N VAL A 123 15.69 4.22 2.69
CA VAL A 123 14.58 3.37 3.18
C VAL A 123 14.44 2.15 2.26
N GLN A 124 14.12 0.99 2.83
CA GLN A 124 13.94 -0.25 2.07
C GLN A 124 12.49 -0.39 1.59
N GLY A 125 12.26 -1.08 0.47
CA GLY A 125 10.92 -1.58 0.12
C GLY A 125 9.92 -0.52 -0.38
N ASP A 126 8.71 -0.54 0.18
CA ASP A 126 7.64 0.45 -0.04
C ASP A 126 7.09 0.87 1.34
N PRO A 127 7.86 1.68 2.08
CA PRO A 127 7.67 1.82 3.53
C PRO A 127 6.62 2.84 3.91
N LEU A 128 6.17 3.71 2.99
CA LEU A 128 5.24 4.79 3.29
C LEU A 128 3.82 4.40 2.89
N SER A 129 2.91 4.37 3.86
CA SER A 129 1.51 3.99 3.65
C SER A 129 0.53 4.93 4.33
N VAL A 130 -0.68 5.08 3.76
CA VAL A 130 -1.84 5.64 4.47
C VAL A 130 -2.49 4.52 5.25
N ILE A 131 -2.59 4.69 6.57
CA ILE A 131 -3.19 3.68 7.48
C ILE A 131 -4.57 4.08 7.98
N GLY A 132 -4.94 5.35 7.84
CA GLY A 132 -6.19 5.87 8.36
C GLY A 132 -6.51 7.26 7.86
N MET A 133 -7.79 7.62 7.94
CA MET A 133 -8.25 8.96 7.65
C MET A 133 -9.44 9.29 8.56
N GLU A 134 -9.40 10.46 9.16
CA GLU A 134 -10.44 10.96 10.06
C GLU A 134 -10.92 12.33 9.57
N ILE A 135 -12.22 12.59 9.68
CA ILE A 135 -12.83 13.85 9.26
C ILE A 135 -13.49 14.49 10.48
N GLU A 136 -13.03 15.69 10.84
CA GLU A 136 -13.52 16.48 11.95
C GLU A 136 -13.91 17.88 11.48
N GLY A 137 -15.19 18.08 11.14
CA GLY A 137 -15.65 19.35 10.58
C GLY A 137 -15.01 19.64 9.22
N ASN A 138 -14.19 20.69 9.13
CA ASN A 138 -13.43 21.04 7.91
C ASN A 138 -11.97 20.57 7.95
N LEU A 139 -11.62 19.70 8.90
CA LEU A 139 -10.30 19.10 9.01
C LEU A 139 -10.36 17.65 8.54
N VAL A 140 -9.44 17.28 7.66
CA VAL A 140 -9.17 15.90 7.26
C VAL A 140 -7.79 15.53 7.79
N VAL A 141 -7.73 14.56 8.69
CA VAL A 141 -6.48 14.02 9.21
C VAL A 141 -6.12 12.77 8.42
N VAL A 142 -4.99 12.81 7.72
CA VAL A 142 -4.42 11.70 6.97
C VAL A 142 -3.32 11.08 7.81
N GLN A 143 -3.52 9.83 8.24
CA GLN A 143 -2.56 9.09 9.06
C GLN A 143 -1.63 8.28 8.16
N LEU A 144 -0.36 8.60 8.21
CA LEU A 144 0.73 7.94 7.51
C LEU A 144 1.58 7.13 8.50
N GLU A 145 2.05 5.99 8.02
CA GLU A 145 3.01 5.14 8.74
C GLU A 145 4.25 4.95 7.86
N LEU A 146 5.42 4.97 8.50
CA LEU A 146 6.68 4.55 7.90
C LEU A 146 7.09 3.19 8.47
N GLU A 147 6.96 2.13 7.68
CA GLU A 147 7.39 0.79 8.08
C GLU A 147 8.92 0.69 8.11
N GLU A 148 9.48 0.39 9.29
CA GLU A 148 10.93 0.29 9.51
C GLU A 148 11.55 -0.93 8.79
N ASP A 149 10.80 -2.03 8.68
CA ASP A 149 11.25 -3.33 8.15
C ASP A 149 10.59 -3.68 6.79
N ALA A 150 10.29 -2.65 5.99
CA ALA A 150 9.62 -2.82 4.71
C ALA A 150 10.41 -3.75 3.77
N GLN A 151 9.75 -4.82 3.32
CA GLN A 151 10.37 -5.83 2.46
C GLN A 151 10.69 -5.26 1.07
N GLY A 152 11.92 -5.49 0.58
CA GLY A 152 12.27 -5.15 -0.79
C GLY A 152 13.74 -4.80 -0.98
N ARG A 153 14.04 -4.09 -2.07
CA ARG A 153 15.41 -3.58 -2.33
C ARG A 153 15.52 -2.18 -1.78
N GLU A 154 16.67 -1.85 -1.20
CA GLU A 154 17.06 -0.46 -0.97
C GLU A 154 17.18 0.26 -2.32
N LEU A 155 16.73 1.50 -2.35
CA LEU A 155 16.83 2.35 -3.54
C LEU A 155 17.83 3.49 -3.33
N PRO A 156 18.46 3.98 -4.42
CA PRO A 156 19.51 4.99 -4.32
C PRO A 156 19.06 6.26 -3.61
N TYR A 157 20.05 6.97 -3.07
CA TYR A 157 19.93 8.37 -2.63
C TYR A 157 19.17 9.19 -3.68
N LEU A 158 18.29 10.10 -3.24
CA LEU A 158 17.44 11.00 -4.03
C LEU A 158 16.09 10.44 -4.50
N TYR A 159 15.73 9.20 -4.15
CA TYR A 159 14.36 8.72 -4.36
C TYR A 159 13.59 8.76 -3.05
N ALA A 160 12.35 9.21 -3.15
CA ALA A 160 11.43 9.33 -2.03
C ALA A 160 10.35 8.25 -2.14
N PRO A 161 10.06 7.49 -1.07
CA PRO A 161 8.86 6.67 -1.04
C PRO A 161 7.64 7.59 -1.10
N MET A 162 6.63 7.16 -1.85
CA MET A 162 5.43 7.91 -2.15
C MET A 162 4.21 7.00 -1.99
N THR A 163 3.13 7.56 -1.47
CA THR A 163 1.81 6.95 -1.43
C THR A 163 0.77 7.92 -1.98
N MET A 164 -0.21 7.37 -2.69
CA MET A 164 -1.32 8.11 -3.28
C MET A 164 -2.61 7.35 -3.02
N VAL A 165 -3.57 8.05 -2.44
CA VAL A 165 -4.92 7.55 -2.20
C VAL A 165 -5.94 8.50 -2.77
N THR A 166 -7.14 8.01 -3.02
CA THR A 166 -8.28 8.81 -3.46
C THR A 166 -9.42 8.70 -2.46
N VAL A 167 -10.12 9.81 -2.25
CA VAL A 167 -11.32 9.91 -1.43
C VAL A 167 -12.45 10.39 -2.34
N ASP A 168 -13.66 9.86 -2.14
CA ASP A 168 -14.82 10.39 -2.85
C ASP A 168 -15.09 11.83 -2.40
N ARG A 169 -15.39 12.73 -3.34
CA ARG A 169 -15.68 14.13 -3.00
C ARG A 169 -16.90 14.25 -2.09
N SER A 170 -17.83 13.30 -2.15
CA SER A 170 -19.04 13.27 -1.32
C SER A 170 -18.77 12.91 0.15
N ASP A 171 -17.66 12.25 0.45
CA ASP A 171 -17.24 11.93 1.81
C ASP A 171 -16.53 13.12 2.49
N LEU A 172 -16.12 14.13 1.71
CA LEU A 172 -15.37 15.28 2.18
C LEU A 172 -16.26 16.49 2.52
N PRO A 173 -15.79 17.40 3.39
CA PRO A 173 -16.57 18.59 3.75
C PRO A 173 -16.96 19.43 2.52
N ILE A 174 -18.21 19.90 2.52
CA ILE A 174 -18.80 20.64 1.37
C ILE A 174 -18.80 22.16 1.57
N ASN A 175 -18.51 22.64 2.79
CA ASN A 175 -18.67 24.03 3.16
C ASN A 175 -17.33 24.69 3.51
N GLY A 176 -16.85 25.57 2.63
CA GLY A 176 -15.63 26.34 2.86
C GLY A 176 -14.34 25.56 2.60
N PRO A 177 -13.18 26.16 2.88
CA PRO A 177 -11.89 25.50 2.74
C PRO A 177 -11.76 24.31 3.70
N VAL A 178 -11.05 23.28 3.25
CA VAL A 178 -10.74 22.06 3.98
C VAL A 178 -9.26 22.01 4.25
N ASP A 179 -8.89 21.80 5.51
CA ASP A 179 -7.51 21.60 5.93
C ASP A 179 -7.19 20.10 5.92
N PHE A 180 -6.14 19.71 5.21
CA PHE A 180 -5.61 18.35 5.18
C PHE A 180 -4.35 18.29 6.04
N GLN A 181 -4.44 17.69 7.22
CA GLN A 181 -3.29 17.43 8.09
C GLN A 181 -2.69 16.06 7.79
N PHE A 182 -1.42 16.02 7.39
CA PHE A 182 -0.70 14.78 7.18
C PHE A 182 0.16 14.50 8.41
N ARG A 183 -0.13 13.37 9.07
CA ARG A 183 0.57 12.91 10.25
C ARG A 183 1.41 11.70 9.92
N LEU A 184 2.71 11.75 10.18
CA LEU A 184 3.60 10.59 10.05
C LEU A 184 3.93 10.08 11.44
N ASP A 185 3.62 8.81 11.71
CA ASP A 185 3.88 8.14 12.99
C ASP A 185 3.33 8.94 14.20
N GLY A 186 2.17 9.57 14.00
CA GLY A 186 1.47 10.37 15.01
C GLY A 186 1.87 11.86 15.08
N GLU A 187 2.91 12.30 14.38
CA GLU A 187 3.36 13.70 14.34
C GLU A 187 2.83 14.43 13.09
N THR A 188 2.25 15.63 13.25
CA THR A 188 1.83 16.44 12.10
C THR A 188 3.04 17.08 11.42
N LEU A 189 3.32 16.64 10.19
CA LEU A 189 4.47 17.13 9.43
C LEU A 189 4.10 18.09 8.29
N ALA A 190 2.87 18.01 7.78
CA ALA A 190 2.40 18.91 6.73
C ALA A 190 0.91 19.25 6.89
N THR A 191 0.53 20.44 6.41
CA THR A 191 -0.87 20.85 6.31
C THR A 191 -1.09 21.59 5.00
N VAL A 192 -2.13 21.21 4.27
CA VAL A 192 -2.55 21.86 3.01
C VAL A 192 -4.00 22.27 3.13
N THR A 193 -4.30 23.51 2.79
CA THR A 193 -5.68 24.00 2.71
C THR A 193 -6.13 24.01 1.25
N ASP A 194 -7.28 23.41 0.96
CA ASP A 194 -7.87 23.40 -0.38
C ASP A 194 -9.35 23.80 -0.34
N THR A 195 -9.90 24.30 -1.45
CA THR A 195 -11.32 24.68 -1.55
C THR A 195 -12.21 23.60 -2.17
N LEU A 196 -11.61 22.49 -2.62
CA LEU A 196 -12.24 21.33 -3.23
C LEU A 196 -13.18 21.68 -4.39
N ARG A 197 -12.72 22.60 -5.24
CA ARG A 197 -13.44 23.12 -6.42
C ARG A 197 -12.96 22.46 -7.70
#